data_AF-A0A3Q3H3F4-F1
#
_entry.id   AF-A0A3Q3H3F4-F1
#
_cell.length_a   1.000
_cell.length_b   1.000
_cell.length_c   1.000
_cell.angle_alpha   90.00
_cell.angle_beta   90.00
_cell.angle_gamma   90.00
#
_symmetry.space_group_name_H-M   'P 1'
#
loop_
_entity.id
_entity.type
_entity.pdbx_description
1 polymer ?
#
loop_
_entity_poly.entity_id
_entity_poly.type
_entity_poly.pdbx_seq_one_letter_code
_entity_poly.pdbx_strand_id
1 'polypeptide(L)'
;MMRIPQDPAGSRRSPQDPLPNSLLSFQGENFVPATVVPKTIKTTGPCIPHNGIDYTGNLAVTLGGHTCLQWSSPVVTALSRDKEFIPEVTLTGNKCRNPDNDLEGPWCYVEVLGNITIDYCDLNLCGKNTESITCLSAHLCV
;
A
#
# COMPACT_ATOMS: atom_id res chain seq x y z
N MET A 1 -12.75 62.90 33.04
CA MET A 1 -13.17 61.71 33.82
C MET A 1 -12.54 60.52 33.09
N MET A 2 -11.42 59.92 33.54
CA MET A 2 -11.29 59.04 34.72
C MET A 2 -12.44 58.00 34.73
N ARG A 3 -12.27 56.68 34.63
CA ARG A 3 -11.22 55.75 35.10
C ARG A 3 -11.28 54.40 34.33
N ILE A 4 -10.12 53.83 33.97
CA ILE A 4 -9.78 52.38 34.10
C ILE A 4 -9.46 52.16 35.61
N PRO A 5 -9.41 50.97 36.28
CA PRO A 5 -9.35 49.56 35.85
C PRO A 5 -10.18 48.60 36.76
N GLN A 6 -10.24 47.26 36.65
CA GLN A 6 -9.17 46.25 36.79
C GLN A 6 -9.73 44.83 36.50
N ASP A 7 -8.98 44.03 35.74
CA ASP A 7 -8.80 42.59 36.01
C ASP A 7 -8.04 42.42 37.34
N PRO A 8 -8.28 41.36 38.11
CA PRO A 8 -7.31 40.24 38.11
C PRO A 8 -8.03 38.90 38.35
N ALA A 9 -7.54 37.70 38.07
CA ALA A 9 -6.24 37.10 37.85
C ALA A 9 -6.54 35.83 37.01
N GLY A 10 -5.68 35.26 36.17
CA GLY A 10 -4.23 35.23 36.22
C GLY A 10 -3.80 33.77 36.27
N SER A 11 -2.81 33.44 35.43
CA SER A 11 -1.98 32.23 35.43
C SER A 11 -2.67 30.92 35.02
N ARG A 12 -2.07 30.08 34.18
CA ARG A 12 -0.64 29.96 33.84
C ARG A 12 -0.55 29.12 32.56
N ARG A 13 0.23 29.58 31.57
CA ARG A 13 0.93 28.66 30.67
C ARG A 13 1.78 27.76 31.57
N SER A 14 1.42 26.48 31.61
CA SER A 14 2.23 25.45 32.26
C SER A 14 3.07 24.73 31.21
N PRO A 15 4.20 24.16 31.66
CA PRO A 15 5.47 24.24 30.95
C PRO A 15 5.67 23.09 29.98
N GLN A 16 6.72 23.21 29.20
CA GLN A 16 7.45 22.08 28.63
C GLN A 16 7.57 20.98 29.69
N ASP A 17 6.90 19.86 29.48
CA ASP A 17 7.25 18.62 30.15
C ASP A 17 8.16 17.79 29.23
N PRO A 18 9.20 17.16 29.79
CA PRO A 18 10.43 16.86 29.08
C PRO A 18 10.35 15.54 28.34
N LEU A 19 11.10 15.45 27.24
CA LEU A 19 11.56 14.18 26.70
C LEU A 19 12.16 13.33 27.84
N PRO A 20 11.75 12.08 28.03
CA PRO A 20 12.56 11.17 28.83
C PRO A 20 13.83 10.83 28.03
N ASN A 21 14.87 11.65 28.24
CA ASN A 21 16.25 11.22 28.06
C ASN A 21 16.54 10.15 29.12
N SER A 22 16.26 8.90 28.81
CA SER A 22 16.97 7.79 29.45
C SER A 22 18.29 7.62 28.72
N LEU A 23 19.30 8.38 29.14
CA LEU A 23 20.70 8.05 28.88
C LEU A 23 21.07 6.89 29.81
N LEU A 24 20.72 5.67 29.41
CA LEU A 24 21.50 4.51 29.79
C LEU A 24 22.57 4.32 28.73
N SER A 25 23.78 4.67 29.13
CA SER A 25 25.03 4.40 28.46
C SER A 25 25.16 2.89 28.21
N PHE A 26 24.66 2.41 27.08
CA PHE A 26 25.09 1.13 26.55
C PHE A 26 26.14 1.40 25.48
N GLN A 27 27.36 1.04 25.86
CA GLN A 27 28.52 0.94 24.99
C GLN A 27 28.13 0.22 23.69
N GLY A 28 28.77 0.64 22.60
CA GLY A 28 28.52 0.12 21.27
C GLY A 28 28.51 -1.40 21.24
N GLU A 29 27.34 -1.95 20.94
CA GLU A 29 27.13 -3.31 20.51
C GLU A 29 26.25 -3.19 19.27
N ASN A 30 26.74 -3.73 18.15
CA ASN A 30 26.03 -3.78 16.88
C ASN A 30 24.73 -4.58 17.04
N PHE A 31 23.64 -3.94 17.45
CA PHE A 31 22.30 -4.50 17.32
C PHE A 31 21.84 -4.23 15.89
N VAL A 32 22.29 -5.08 14.99
CA VAL A 32 21.55 -5.36 13.76
C VAL A 32 20.22 -5.97 14.24
N PRO A 33 19.07 -5.28 14.16
CA PRO A 33 17.82 -5.97 14.41
C PRO A 33 17.74 -7.08 13.37
N ALA A 34 17.65 -8.32 13.85
CA ALA A 34 17.58 -9.50 13.01
C ALA A 34 16.60 -9.22 11.89
N THR A 35 17.11 -9.35 10.66
CA THR A 35 16.39 -9.46 9.41
C THR A 35 14.91 -9.72 9.68
N VAL A 36 14.08 -8.69 9.58
CA VAL A 36 12.69 -8.93 9.17
C VAL A 36 12.85 -9.41 7.75
N VAL A 37 13.15 -10.72 7.64
CA VAL A 37 13.00 -11.47 6.41
C VAL A 37 11.62 -11.04 5.94
N PRO A 38 11.48 -10.45 4.74
CA PRO A 38 10.17 -10.24 4.16
C PRO A 38 9.50 -11.59 4.32
N LYS A 39 8.47 -11.67 5.16
CA LYS A 39 7.73 -12.89 5.35
C LYS A 39 7.33 -13.25 3.94
N THR A 40 7.96 -14.24 3.33
CA THR A 40 7.48 -14.85 2.12
C THR A 40 6.18 -15.48 2.58
N ILE A 41 5.11 -14.69 2.55
CA ILE A 41 3.76 -15.19 2.64
C ILE A 41 3.65 -15.95 1.33
N LYS A 42 4.16 -17.18 1.31
CA LYS A 42 3.62 -18.19 0.41
C LYS A 42 2.14 -18.15 0.74
N THR A 43 1.36 -17.57 -0.16
CA THR A 43 -0.08 -17.46 -0.06
C THR A 43 -0.61 -18.88 -0.08
N THR A 44 -0.62 -19.55 1.07
CA THR A 44 -1.15 -20.91 1.29
C THR A 44 -2.68 -20.93 1.25
N GLY A 45 -3.27 -19.99 0.50
CA GLY A 45 -4.69 -19.91 0.23
C GLY A 45 -4.99 -20.44 -1.18
N PRO A 46 -6.27 -20.72 -1.47
CA PRO A 46 -6.70 -21.07 -2.82
C PRO A 46 -6.25 -19.98 -3.81
N CYS A 47 -5.77 -20.41 -4.99
CA CYS A 47 -5.45 -19.48 -6.06
C CYS A 47 -6.74 -18.92 -6.68
N ILE A 48 -6.63 -17.73 -7.27
CA ILE A 48 -7.73 -17.03 -7.94
C ILE A 48 -7.74 -17.46 -9.41
N PRO A 49 -8.84 -18.06 -9.91
CA PRO A 49 -8.93 -18.51 -11.30
C PRO A 49 -9.18 -17.34 -12.27
N HIS A 50 -9.22 -17.65 -13.58
CA HIS A 50 -9.62 -16.73 -14.65
C HIS A 50 -8.90 -15.37 -14.61
N ASN A 51 -7.59 -15.37 -14.35
CA ASN A 51 -6.77 -14.16 -14.24
C ASN A 51 -7.29 -13.12 -13.23
N GLY A 52 -8.17 -13.52 -12.31
CA GLY A 52 -8.79 -12.61 -11.35
C GLY A 52 -9.82 -11.66 -11.93
N ILE A 53 -10.45 -11.95 -13.08
CA ILE A 53 -11.63 -11.22 -13.59
C ILE A 53 -12.70 -11.14 -12.49
N ASP A 54 -13.00 -12.29 -11.86
CA ASP A 54 -14.04 -12.42 -10.83
C ASP A 54 -13.57 -11.98 -9.43
N TYR A 55 -12.39 -11.35 -9.33
CA TYR A 55 -11.85 -10.95 -8.04
C TYR A 55 -12.64 -9.80 -7.44
N THR A 56 -13.34 -10.08 -6.33
CA THR A 56 -14.18 -9.11 -5.60
C THR A 56 -13.58 -8.65 -4.27
N GLY A 57 -12.34 -9.03 -3.98
CA GLY A 57 -11.66 -8.68 -2.72
C GLY A 57 -11.39 -7.19 -2.55
N ASN A 58 -10.88 -6.85 -1.36
CA ASN A 58 -10.69 -5.47 -0.89
C ASN A 58 -9.24 -4.95 -1.00
N LEU A 59 -8.35 -5.68 -1.66
CA LEU A 59 -6.97 -5.23 -1.88
C LEU A 59 -6.97 -3.92 -2.70
N ALA A 60 -6.25 -2.93 -2.21
CA ALA A 60 -6.16 -1.58 -2.79
C ALA A 60 -4.72 -1.03 -2.78
N VAL A 61 -3.74 -1.93 -2.67
CA VAL A 61 -2.30 -1.64 -2.71
C VAL A 61 -1.68 -2.62 -3.69
N THR A 62 -0.79 -2.11 -4.54
CA THR A 62 -0.14 -2.87 -5.59
C THR A 62 1.10 -3.62 -5.10
N LEU A 63 1.68 -4.47 -5.95
CA LEU A 63 2.94 -5.18 -5.68
C LEU A 63 4.09 -4.20 -5.41
N GLY A 64 4.11 -3.05 -6.10
CA GLY A 64 5.05 -1.95 -5.84
C GLY A 64 4.80 -1.19 -4.52
N GLY A 65 3.73 -1.53 -3.78
CA GLY A 65 3.35 -0.84 -2.55
C GLY A 65 2.65 0.50 -2.78
N HIS A 66 2.15 0.76 -4.00
CA HIS A 66 1.44 1.99 -4.33
C HIS A 66 -0.05 1.87 -4.01
N THR A 67 -0.63 2.92 -3.46
CA THR A 67 -2.07 2.97 -3.18
C THR A 67 -2.84 3.18 -4.48
N CYS A 68 -3.83 2.32 -4.73
CA CYS A 68 -4.71 2.44 -5.88
C CYS A 68 -5.53 3.73 -5.85
N LEU A 69 -5.67 4.34 -7.03
CA LEU A 69 -6.60 5.42 -7.30
C LEU A 69 -8.02 4.89 -7.44
N GLN A 70 -8.99 5.76 -7.18
CA GLN A 70 -10.40 5.41 -7.28
C GLN A 70 -10.84 5.31 -8.74
N TRP A 71 -11.48 4.20 -9.10
CA TRP A 71 -11.99 3.93 -10.45
C TRP A 71 -12.97 5.00 -10.94
N SER A 72 -13.81 5.50 -10.03
CA SER A 72 -14.78 6.57 -10.33
C SER A 72 -14.17 7.98 -10.32
N SER A 73 -12.86 8.13 -10.14
CA SER A 73 -12.23 9.44 -10.21
C SER A 73 -12.27 9.97 -11.66
N PRO A 74 -12.37 11.29 -11.87
CA PRO A 74 -12.42 11.85 -13.23
C PRO A 74 -11.21 11.48 -14.08
N VAL A 75 -10.01 11.43 -13.48
CA VAL A 75 -8.78 11.13 -14.19
C VAL A 75 -8.72 9.67 -14.62
N VAL A 76 -9.09 8.73 -13.74
CA VAL A 76 -9.14 7.30 -14.08
C VAL A 76 -10.23 7.02 -15.12
N THR A 77 -11.41 7.61 -14.96
CA THR A 77 -12.50 7.50 -15.94
C THR A 77 -12.05 7.99 -17.32
N ALA A 78 -11.33 9.11 -17.39
CA ALA A 78 -10.80 9.64 -18.64
C ALA A 78 -9.75 8.71 -19.29
N LEU A 79 -8.84 8.16 -18.49
CA LEU A 79 -7.82 7.19 -18.96
C LEU A 79 -8.42 5.85 -19.39
N SER A 80 -9.58 5.50 -18.86
CA SER A 80 -10.30 4.26 -19.16
C SER A 80 -11.23 4.38 -20.37
N ARG A 81 -11.52 5.60 -20.85
CA ARG A 81 -12.57 5.88 -21.84
C ARG A 81 -12.43 5.09 -23.14
N ASP A 82 -11.20 4.88 -23.60
CA ASP A 82 -10.91 4.21 -24.88
C ASP A 82 -10.43 2.75 -24.68
N LYS A 83 -10.50 2.21 -23.46
CA LYS A 83 -10.14 0.81 -23.17
C LYS A 83 -11.35 -0.09 -23.31
N GLU A 84 -11.13 -1.30 -23.80
CA GLU A 84 -12.16 -2.33 -23.90
C GLU A 84 -12.22 -3.11 -22.58
N PHE A 85 -13.20 -2.76 -21.75
CA PHE A 85 -13.42 -3.41 -20.46
C PHE A 85 -14.64 -4.33 -20.50
N ILE A 86 -14.50 -5.48 -19.86
CA ILE A 86 -15.54 -6.47 -19.62
C ILE A 86 -16.61 -5.83 -18.73
N PRO A 87 -17.86 -5.66 -19.23
CA PRO A 87 -18.90 -4.91 -18.52
C PRO A 87 -19.36 -5.59 -17.23
N GLU A 88 -19.16 -6.91 -17.08
CA GLU A 88 -19.48 -7.67 -15.89
C GLU A 88 -18.52 -7.36 -14.70
N VAL A 89 -17.32 -6.84 -14.98
CA VAL A 89 -16.33 -6.53 -13.94
C VAL A 89 -16.69 -5.23 -13.24
N THR A 90 -17.08 -5.33 -11.97
CA THR A 90 -17.47 -4.14 -11.20
C THR A 90 -16.24 -3.40 -10.64
N LEU A 91 -16.01 -2.20 -11.15
CA LEU A 91 -14.94 -1.28 -10.75
C LEU A 91 -15.34 -0.43 -9.52
N THR A 92 -15.36 -1.05 -8.33
CA THR A 92 -15.79 -0.36 -7.09
C THR A 92 -14.62 0.31 -6.37
N GLY A 93 -14.80 1.58 -5.97
CA GLY A 93 -13.82 2.29 -5.12
C GLY A 93 -12.43 2.31 -5.73
N ASN A 94 -11.40 1.96 -4.96
CA ASN A 94 -10.01 1.86 -5.40
C ASN A 94 -9.44 0.44 -5.29
N LYS A 95 -10.27 -0.59 -5.48
CA LYS A 95 -9.84 -1.99 -5.30
C LYS A 95 -9.22 -2.53 -6.58
N CYS A 96 -8.25 -3.44 -6.48
CA CYS A 96 -7.66 -4.12 -7.64
C CYS A 96 -8.72 -4.88 -8.44
N ARG A 97 -8.73 -4.73 -9.77
CA ARG A 97 -9.67 -5.42 -10.68
C ARG A 97 -8.96 -5.78 -11.98
N ASN A 98 -9.49 -6.77 -12.69
CA ASN A 98 -9.00 -7.14 -14.01
C ASN A 98 -10.12 -6.96 -15.06
N PRO A 99 -10.40 -5.71 -15.48
CA PRO A 99 -11.49 -5.45 -16.43
C PRO A 99 -11.16 -5.82 -17.87
N ASP A 100 -9.89 -6.01 -18.23
CA ASP A 100 -9.43 -6.29 -19.60
C ASP A 100 -8.95 -7.74 -19.81
N ASN A 101 -9.16 -8.61 -18.81
CA ASN A 101 -8.66 -10.00 -18.82
C ASN A 101 -7.15 -10.08 -19.10
N ASP A 102 -6.40 -9.14 -18.53
CA ASP A 102 -4.95 -9.14 -18.57
C ASP A 102 -4.43 -10.44 -17.89
N LEU A 103 -3.53 -11.16 -18.57
CA LEU A 103 -2.91 -12.39 -18.03
C LEU A 103 -2.07 -12.07 -16.79
N GLU A 104 -1.59 -10.83 -16.69
CA GLU A 104 -0.83 -10.31 -15.57
C GLU A 104 -1.72 -10.12 -14.33
N GLY A 105 -3.04 -10.13 -14.48
CA GLY A 105 -3.98 -10.21 -13.37
C GLY A 105 -4.58 -8.87 -12.95
N PRO A 106 -5.21 -8.82 -11.76
CA PRO A 106 -5.85 -7.60 -11.29
C PRO A 106 -4.83 -6.48 -11.06
N TRP A 107 -5.18 -5.30 -11.56
CA TRP A 107 -4.37 -4.10 -11.49
C TRP A 107 -5.23 -2.92 -11.03
N CYS A 108 -4.59 -1.77 -10.84
CA CYS A 108 -5.27 -0.51 -10.63
C CYS A 108 -4.41 0.65 -11.14
N TYR A 109 -5.02 1.82 -11.29
CA TYR A 109 -4.26 3.04 -11.55
C TYR A 109 -3.57 3.52 -10.27
N VAL A 110 -2.34 4.00 -10.40
CA VAL A 110 -1.52 4.53 -9.30
C VAL A 110 -0.84 5.82 -9.74
N GLU A 111 -0.53 6.69 -8.78
CA GLU A 111 0.26 7.91 -9.02
C GLU A 111 1.68 7.71 -8.47
N VAL A 112 2.67 7.77 -9.36
CA VAL A 112 4.08 7.60 -9.04
C VAL A 112 4.84 8.80 -9.56
N LEU A 113 5.48 9.56 -8.65
CA LEU A 113 6.27 10.75 -8.99
C LEU A 113 5.48 11.77 -9.85
N GLY A 114 4.19 11.95 -9.55
CA GLY A 114 3.30 12.87 -10.26
C GLY A 114 2.80 12.39 -11.63
N ASN A 115 3.06 11.12 -11.99
CA ASN A 115 2.56 10.50 -13.21
C ASN A 115 1.59 9.38 -12.86
N ILE A 116 0.49 9.28 -13.61
CA ILE A 116 -0.49 8.22 -13.43
C ILE A 116 -0.18 7.08 -14.38
N THR A 117 -0.04 5.88 -13.83
CA THR A 117 0.22 4.63 -14.56
C THR A 117 -0.65 3.52 -13.99
N ILE A 118 -0.60 2.34 -14.59
CA ILE A 118 -1.12 1.11 -13.99
C ILE A 118 -0.01 0.42 -13.20
N ASP A 119 -0.39 -0.28 -12.14
CA ASP A 119 0.48 -1.23 -11.44
C ASP A 119 -0.37 -2.43 -10.97
N TYR A 120 0.25 -3.60 -10.92
CA TYR A 120 -0.41 -4.88 -10.67
C TYR A 120 -0.49 -5.18 -9.19
N CYS A 121 -1.54 -5.89 -8.78
CA CYS A 121 -1.72 -6.26 -7.38
C CYS A 121 -1.17 -7.65 -7.07
N ASP A 122 -0.60 -7.79 -5.86
CA ASP A 122 -0.03 -9.04 -5.40
C ASP A 122 -1.14 -10.03 -4.99
N LEU A 123 -1.57 -10.83 -5.97
CA LEU A 123 -2.62 -11.83 -5.84
C LEU A 123 -2.14 -13.19 -6.35
N ASN A 124 -2.48 -14.24 -5.61
CA ASN A 124 -2.16 -15.62 -5.99
C ASN A 124 -3.09 -16.09 -7.12
N LEU A 125 -2.69 -15.93 -8.38
CA LEU A 125 -3.48 -16.37 -9.54
C LEU A 125 -3.18 -17.83 -9.90
N CYS A 126 -4.21 -18.58 -10.29
CA CYS A 126 -4.02 -19.96 -10.76
C CYS A 126 -3.30 -19.99 -12.11
N GLY A 127 -2.35 -20.92 -12.30
CA GLY A 127 -1.64 -21.08 -13.57
C GLY A 127 -0.57 -20.01 -13.83
N LYS A 128 -0.49 -18.97 -13.00
CA LYS A 128 0.73 -18.19 -12.88
C LYS A 128 1.73 -18.98 -12.08
N ASN A 129 2.71 -19.53 -12.78
CA ASN A 129 3.91 -20.06 -12.13
C ASN A 129 4.66 -18.85 -11.57
N THR A 130 4.31 -18.42 -10.36
CA THR A 130 5.26 -17.73 -9.51
C THR A 130 6.34 -18.78 -9.23
N GLU A 131 7.30 -18.87 -10.14
CA GLU A 131 8.63 -19.39 -9.86
C GLU A 131 9.14 -18.52 -8.70
N SER A 132 8.76 -18.90 -7.49
CA SER A 132 9.43 -18.44 -6.30
C SER A 132 10.86 -18.90 -6.53
N ILE A 133 11.73 -17.98 -6.93
CA ILE A 133 13.17 -18.22 -6.98
C ILE A 133 13.51 -18.69 -5.58
N THR A 134 13.56 -20.00 -5.43
CA THR A 134 13.84 -20.63 -4.17
C THR A 134 15.34 -20.71 -4.19
N CYS A 135 15.97 -19.64 -3.69
CA CYS A 135 17.39 -19.68 -3.35
C CYS A 135 17.53 -20.71 -2.22
N LEU A 136 17.67 -21.98 -2.59
CA LEU A 136 17.94 -23.07 -1.64
C LEU A 136 19.35 -22.90 -1.03
N SER A 137 20.22 -22.09 -1.66
CA SER A 137 21.46 -21.58 -1.09
C SER A 137 22.01 -20.41 -1.92
N ALA A 138 23.05 -19.74 -1.40
CA ALA A 138 23.59 -18.48 -1.90
C ALA A 138 24.16 -18.50 -3.34
N HIS A 139 24.23 -19.63 -4.05
CA HIS A 139 24.96 -19.73 -5.33
C HIS A 139 24.24 -20.40 -6.50
N LEU A 140 22.97 -20.78 -6.37
CA LEU A 140 22.17 -21.19 -7.54
C LEU A 140 20.72 -20.71 -7.41
N CYS A 141 20.33 -19.85 -8.35
CA CYS A 141 18.93 -19.59 -8.68
C CYS A 141 18.59 -20.48 -9.88
N VAL A 142 17.56 -21.31 -9.77
CA VAL A 142 16.97 -22.04 -10.91
C VAL A 142 15.87 -21.18 -11.51
#